data_AF-A0A850R915-F1
#
_entry.id   AF-A0A850R915-F1
#
_cell.length_a   1.000
_cell.length_b   1.000
_cell.length_c   1.000
_cell.angle_alpha   90.00
_cell.angle_beta   90.00
_cell.angle_gamma   90.00
#
_symmetry.space_group_name_H-M   'P 1'
#
loop_
_entity.id
_entity.type
_entity.pdbx_description
1 polymer ?
#
loop_
_entity_poly.entity_id
_entity_poly.type
_entity_poly.pdbx_seq_one_letter_code
_entity_poly.pdbx_strand_id
1 'polypeptide(L)'
;MTEALKYTGRYKANFTKGGLMVPESRLVADLLLQDVDADSWKHAIEVENVLRKRSPATAVGKAGLIRARLRTMTPELWTLVRDAGKPVATQAVFAATLKYSPLLADFLDLIVPDLYRRFEPQLKPRHWERYLEDCHLRDPRMPAWSAATLTSLRQRAFGMLAEAGYLSDSRPRRLQALRLEPEVVACLRAQGEDDILRCMQIRLT
;
A
#
# COMPACT_ATOMS: atom_id res chain seq x y z
N MET A 1 16.57 28.71 8.76
CA MET A 1 15.33 28.27 8.06
C MET A 1 15.44 26.78 7.81
N THR A 2 14.58 26.02 8.48
CA THR A 2 14.83 24.68 8.99
C THR A 2 14.66 23.59 7.93
N GLU A 3 15.53 22.58 8.02
CA GLU A 3 15.64 21.35 7.22
C GLU A 3 14.32 20.59 6.96
N ALA A 4 13.27 20.90 7.73
CA ALA A 4 11.93 20.34 7.65
C ALA A 4 11.16 20.63 6.34
N LEU A 5 11.50 21.69 5.59
CA LEU A 5 10.84 21.97 4.30
C LEU A 5 11.35 21.11 3.12
N LYS A 6 12.52 20.45 3.25
CA LYS A 6 13.13 19.64 2.17
C LYS A 6 12.41 18.30 1.90
N TYR A 7 11.52 17.87 2.79
CA TYR A 7 10.83 16.57 2.69
C TYR A 7 9.30 16.71 2.57
N THR A 8 8.84 17.77 1.88
CA THR A 8 7.42 18.10 1.68
C THR A 8 6.90 17.73 0.28
N GLY A 9 7.63 16.90 -0.47
CA GLY A 9 7.15 16.36 -1.74
C GLY A 9 5.90 15.48 -1.59
N ARG A 10 5.07 15.46 -2.63
CA ARG A 10 3.95 14.54 -2.81
C ARG A 10 4.43 13.10 -2.71
N TYR A 11 5.55 12.78 -3.35
CA TYR A 11 6.08 11.42 -3.43
C TYR A 11 7.09 11.11 -2.32
N LYS A 12 6.82 10.01 -1.58
CA LYS A 12 7.62 9.57 -0.43
C LYS A 12 7.99 8.10 -0.58
N ALA A 13 9.18 7.72 -0.12
CA ALA A 13 9.63 6.33 -0.07
C ALA A 13 9.06 5.57 1.15
N ASN A 14 7.75 5.69 1.39
CA ASN A 14 7.11 5.32 2.66
C ASN A 14 6.61 3.86 2.75
N PHE A 15 6.81 3.04 1.71
CA PHE A 15 6.38 1.64 1.68
C PHE A 15 7.53 0.63 1.45
N THR A 16 8.78 1.05 1.60
CA THR A 16 9.96 0.17 1.43
C THR A 16 10.06 -0.92 2.51
N LYS A 17 9.53 -0.64 3.71
CA LYS A 17 9.64 -1.51 4.91
C LYS A 17 8.77 -2.77 4.88
N GLY A 18 7.80 -2.89 3.95
CA GLY A 18 6.97 -4.10 3.86
C GLY A 18 5.89 -4.04 2.76
N GLY A 19 5.48 -5.23 2.29
CA GLY A 19 4.31 -5.43 1.41
C GLY A 19 2.99 -5.20 2.16
N LEU A 20 1.92 -5.94 1.84
CA LEU A 20 0.62 -5.73 2.50
C LEU A 20 0.60 -6.27 3.92
N MET A 21 1.29 -7.39 4.19
CA MET A 21 1.39 -7.97 5.54
C MET A 21 -0.01 -8.18 6.15
N VAL A 22 -0.90 -8.85 5.41
CA VAL A 22 -2.31 -9.02 5.80
C VAL A 22 -2.48 -9.66 7.19
N PRO A 23 -1.73 -10.72 7.58
CA PRO A 23 -1.83 -11.28 8.93
C PRO A 23 -1.48 -10.26 10.03
N GLU A 24 -0.40 -9.50 9.85
CA GLU A 24 -0.02 -8.45 10.80
C GLU A 24 -1.01 -7.27 10.77
N SER A 25 -1.59 -6.98 9.62
CA SER A 25 -2.60 -5.92 9.46
C SER A 25 -3.87 -6.23 10.23
N ARG A 26 -4.27 -7.51 10.35
CA ARG A 26 -5.38 -7.93 11.21
C ARG A 26 -5.15 -7.59 12.67
N LEU A 27 -3.96 -7.91 13.17
CA LEU A 27 -3.57 -7.65 14.56
C LEU A 27 -3.55 -6.14 14.86
N VAL A 28 -3.01 -5.34 13.94
CA VAL A 28 -3.01 -3.88 14.11
C VAL A 28 -4.42 -3.29 13.97
N ALA A 29 -5.25 -3.80 13.07
CA ALA A 29 -6.65 -3.38 12.94
C ALA A 29 -7.44 -3.66 14.22
N ASP A 30 -7.22 -4.80 14.86
CA ASP A 30 -7.83 -5.15 16.14
C ASP A 30 -7.43 -4.17 17.26
N LEU A 31 -6.13 -3.87 17.40
CA LEU A 31 -5.66 -2.85 18.34
C LEU A 31 -6.25 -1.46 18.07
N LEU A 32 -6.42 -1.09 16.80
CA LEU A 32 -7.05 0.18 16.41
C LEU A 32 -8.55 0.20 16.75
N LEU A 33 -9.26 -0.91 16.57
CA LEU A 33 -10.68 -1.04 16.91
C LEU A 33 -10.95 -1.02 18.42
N GLN A 34 -9.98 -1.49 19.21
CA GLN A 34 -10.01 -1.42 20.67
C GLN A 34 -9.65 -0.03 21.23
N ASP A 35 -9.24 0.92 20.36
CA ASP A 35 -8.79 2.27 20.71
C ASP A 35 -7.75 2.29 21.84
N VAL A 36 -6.77 1.38 21.77
CA VAL A 36 -5.74 1.28 22.81
C VAL A 36 -4.87 2.54 22.87
N ASP A 37 -4.52 2.96 24.09
CA ASP A 37 -3.63 4.09 24.34
C ASP A 37 -2.17 3.81 23.92
N ALA A 38 -1.30 4.81 24.07
CA ALA A 38 0.09 4.71 23.65
C ALA A 38 0.89 3.65 24.43
N ASP A 39 0.60 3.49 25.72
CA ASP A 39 1.30 2.55 26.60
C ASP A 39 0.86 1.11 26.32
N SER A 40 -0.44 0.89 26.16
CA SER A 40 -1.02 -0.39 25.77
C SER A 40 -0.57 -0.80 24.36
N TRP A 41 -0.52 0.14 23.42
CA TRP A 41 0.08 -0.08 22.10
C TRP A 41 1.54 -0.52 22.20
N LYS A 42 2.34 0.21 22.99
CA LYS A 42 3.75 -0.12 23.18
C LYS A 42 3.91 -1.50 23.82
N HIS A 43 3.12 -1.81 24.84
CA HIS A 43 3.13 -3.10 25.50
C HIS A 43 2.82 -4.25 24.53
N ALA A 44 1.72 -4.15 23.77
CA ALA A 44 1.33 -5.16 22.79
C ALA A 44 2.41 -5.41 21.71
N ILE A 45 3.04 -4.34 21.21
CA ILE A 45 4.02 -4.46 20.10
C ILE A 45 5.40 -4.89 20.59
N GLU A 46 5.90 -4.32 21.69
CA GLU A 46 7.29 -4.50 22.15
C GLU A 46 7.43 -5.60 23.20
N VAL A 47 6.44 -5.77 24.09
CA VAL A 47 6.49 -6.72 25.21
C VAL A 47 5.81 -8.03 24.82
N GLU A 48 4.53 -7.98 24.45
CA GLU A 48 3.79 -9.18 24.03
C GLU A 48 4.23 -9.69 22.64
N ASN A 49 4.85 -8.82 21.84
CA ASN A 49 5.30 -9.11 20.48
C ASN A 49 4.19 -9.77 19.66
N VAL A 50 2.99 -9.16 19.65
CA VAL A 50 1.81 -9.73 18.96
C VAL A 50 2.09 -10.03 17.47
N LEU A 51 2.98 -9.27 16.83
CA LEU A 51 3.40 -9.50 15.44
C LEU A 51 4.39 -10.66 15.25
N ARG A 52 4.85 -11.28 16.34
CA ARG A 52 5.78 -12.42 16.40
C ARG A 52 7.04 -12.19 15.56
N LYS A 53 7.68 -11.02 15.73
CA LYS A 53 8.93 -10.67 15.01
C LYS A 53 10.15 -11.03 15.84
N ARG A 54 11.25 -11.34 15.14
CA ARG A 54 12.52 -11.74 15.77
C ARG A 54 13.17 -10.64 16.60
N SER A 55 12.91 -9.37 16.28
CA SER A 55 13.43 -8.24 17.04
C SER A 55 12.33 -7.21 17.32
N PRO A 56 12.34 -6.55 18.50
CA PRO A 56 11.39 -5.49 18.84
C PRO A 56 11.39 -4.36 17.81
N ALA A 57 12.57 -3.93 17.34
CA ALA A 57 12.69 -2.89 16.31
C ALA A 57 11.95 -3.25 15.01
N THR A 58 11.94 -4.54 14.61
CA THR A 58 11.18 -4.99 13.44
C THR A 58 9.69 -4.99 13.71
N ALA A 59 9.25 -5.41 14.90
CA ALA A 59 7.85 -5.35 15.31
C ALA A 59 7.34 -3.91 15.28
N VAL A 60 8.05 -2.99 15.94
CA VAL A 60 7.74 -1.55 15.97
C VAL A 60 7.70 -0.96 14.56
N GLY A 61 8.71 -1.24 13.73
CA GLY A 61 8.78 -0.70 12.37
C GLY A 61 7.63 -1.16 11.47
N LYS A 62 7.24 -2.45 11.57
CA LYS A 62 6.12 -3.00 10.79
C LYS A 62 4.77 -2.55 11.33
N ALA A 63 4.58 -2.60 12.64
CA ALA A 63 3.36 -2.13 13.29
C ALA A 63 3.11 -0.65 12.97
N GLY A 64 4.14 0.19 13.05
CA GLY A 64 4.06 1.60 12.71
C GLY A 64 3.67 1.85 11.26
N LEU A 65 4.26 1.11 10.31
CA LEU A 65 3.88 1.22 8.89
C LEU A 65 2.40 0.82 8.66
N ILE A 66 1.99 -0.31 9.22
CA ILE A 66 0.63 -0.82 9.07
C ILE A 66 -0.37 0.16 9.70
N ARG A 67 -0.10 0.62 10.93
CA ARG A 67 -0.92 1.61 11.63
C ARG A 67 -1.05 2.90 10.83
N ALA A 68 0.05 3.38 10.25
CA ALA A 68 0.06 4.59 9.42
C ALA A 68 -0.81 4.43 8.16
N ARG A 69 -0.82 3.25 7.53
CA ARG A 69 -1.71 2.95 6.40
C ARG A 69 -3.17 2.89 6.84
N LEU A 70 -3.48 2.07 7.83
CA LEU A 70 -4.85 1.86 8.28
C LEU A 70 -5.49 3.15 8.81
N ARG A 71 -4.74 4.01 9.51
CA ARG A 71 -5.23 5.31 9.99
C ARG A 71 -5.59 6.32 8.88
N THR A 72 -5.29 6.04 7.62
CA THR A 72 -5.84 6.83 6.51
C THR A 72 -7.30 6.49 6.20
N MET A 73 -7.79 5.38 6.75
CA MET A 73 -9.14 4.83 6.56
C MET A 73 -9.91 4.83 7.89
N THR A 74 -11.17 4.40 7.83
CA THR A 74 -12.11 4.43 8.94
C THR A 74 -12.24 3.05 9.64
N PRO A 75 -12.86 3.00 10.84
CA PRO A 75 -13.09 1.74 11.57
C PRO A 75 -13.84 0.66 10.77
N GLU A 76 -14.71 1.04 9.83
CA GLU A 76 -15.43 0.12 8.95
C GLU A 76 -14.45 -0.68 8.08
N LEU A 77 -13.44 -0.01 7.51
CA LEU A 77 -12.41 -0.69 6.74
C LEU A 77 -11.51 -1.54 7.64
N TRP A 78 -11.21 -1.09 8.86
CA TRP A 78 -10.42 -1.87 9.82
C TRP A 78 -11.13 -3.18 10.19
N THR A 79 -12.46 -3.13 10.33
CA THR A 79 -13.30 -4.31 10.57
C THR A 79 -13.20 -5.31 9.41
N LEU A 80 -13.26 -4.84 8.15
CA LEU A 80 -13.02 -5.70 6.98
C LEU A 80 -11.61 -6.32 7.00
N VAL A 81 -10.60 -5.56 7.38
CA VAL A 81 -9.23 -6.08 7.51
C VAL A 81 -9.17 -7.20 8.55
N ARG A 82 -9.74 -6.98 9.74
CA ARG A 82 -9.71 -7.91 10.88
C ARG A 82 -10.49 -9.20 10.61
N ASP A 83 -11.72 -9.09 10.12
CA ASP A 83 -12.72 -10.17 10.19
C ASP A 83 -12.95 -10.91 8.88
N ALA A 84 -12.85 -10.22 7.75
CA ALA A 84 -13.28 -10.78 6.47
C ALA A 84 -12.33 -11.88 5.96
N GLY A 85 -12.72 -12.57 4.89
CA GLY A 85 -11.86 -13.55 4.20
C GLY A 85 -10.59 -12.92 3.61
N LYS A 86 -9.62 -13.77 3.25
CA LYS A 86 -8.32 -13.31 2.72
C LYS A 86 -8.45 -12.33 1.52
N PRO A 87 -9.30 -12.56 0.51
CA PRO A 87 -9.44 -11.63 -0.63
C PRO A 87 -9.87 -10.23 -0.19
N VAL A 88 -10.95 -10.12 0.59
CA VAL A 88 -11.49 -8.85 1.12
C VAL A 88 -10.45 -8.13 1.97
N ALA A 89 -9.83 -8.82 2.92
CA ALA A 89 -8.82 -8.21 3.79
C ALA A 89 -7.60 -7.72 2.99
N THR A 90 -7.17 -8.48 1.97
CA THR A 90 -6.05 -8.09 1.11
C THR A 90 -6.36 -6.82 0.33
N GLN A 91 -7.55 -6.73 -0.27
CA GLN A 91 -7.98 -5.55 -1.00
C GLN A 91 -8.20 -4.34 -0.08
N ALA A 92 -8.74 -4.53 1.13
CA ALA A 92 -8.89 -3.45 2.12
C ALA A 92 -7.53 -2.89 2.56
N VAL A 93 -6.54 -3.76 2.85
CA VAL A 93 -5.17 -3.33 3.18
C VAL A 93 -4.52 -2.64 1.98
N PHE A 94 -4.77 -3.12 0.76
CA PHE A 94 -4.26 -2.48 -0.45
C PHE A 94 -4.85 -1.09 -0.64
N ALA A 95 -6.16 -0.89 -0.46
CA ALA A 95 -6.81 0.41 -0.49
C ALA A 95 -6.19 1.39 0.50
N ALA A 96 -6.00 0.97 1.77
CA ALA A 96 -5.31 1.77 2.78
C ALA A 96 -3.86 2.10 2.39
N THR A 97 -3.18 1.17 1.70
CA THR A 97 -1.81 1.38 1.22
C THR A 97 -1.76 2.41 0.08
N LEU A 98 -2.72 2.37 -0.86
CA LEU A 98 -2.84 3.35 -1.93
C LEU A 98 -3.10 4.75 -1.38
N LYS A 99 -4.06 4.88 -0.45
CA LYS A 99 -4.37 6.17 0.18
C LYS A 99 -3.19 6.75 0.95
N TYR A 100 -2.43 5.89 1.63
CA TYR A 100 -1.21 6.29 2.33
C TYR A 100 -0.04 6.66 1.41
N SER A 101 -0.01 6.16 0.17
CA SER A 101 1.12 6.34 -0.75
C SER A 101 0.66 6.85 -2.11
N PRO A 102 0.69 8.19 -2.32
CA PRO A 102 0.47 8.78 -3.65
C PRO A 102 1.42 8.21 -4.71
N LEU A 103 2.64 7.82 -4.34
CA LEU A 103 3.60 7.21 -5.26
C LEU A 103 3.12 5.84 -5.77
N LEU A 104 2.42 5.05 -4.94
CA LEU A 104 1.87 3.77 -5.39
C LEU A 104 0.53 3.98 -6.11
N ALA A 105 -0.32 4.89 -5.60
CA ALA A 105 -1.60 5.23 -6.21
C ALA A 105 -1.44 5.76 -7.64
N ASP A 106 -0.56 6.74 -7.85
CA ASP A 106 -0.34 7.31 -9.19
C ASP A 106 0.31 6.28 -10.14
N PHE A 107 1.12 5.33 -9.63
CA PHE A 107 1.64 4.25 -10.46
C PHE A 107 0.51 3.34 -10.97
N LEU A 108 -0.40 2.97 -10.07
CA LEU A 108 -1.56 2.15 -10.41
C LEU A 108 -2.54 2.90 -11.33
N ASP A 109 -2.78 4.19 -11.10
CA ASP A 109 -3.75 4.99 -11.88
C ASP A 109 -3.23 5.36 -13.27
N LEU A 110 -1.92 5.55 -13.45
CA LEU A 110 -1.36 6.11 -14.69
C LEU A 110 -0.64 5.07 -15.55
N ILE A 111 0.15 4.21 -14.93
CA ILE A 111 1.00 3.27 -15.67
C ILE A 111 0.23 2.01 -16.00
N VAL A 112 -0.46 1.44 -15.02
CA VAL A 112 -1.10 0.14 -15.23
C VAL A 112 -2.15 0.19 -16.34
N PRO A 113 -3.10 1.16 -16.39
CA PRO A 113 -4.02 1.32 -17.53
C PRO A 113 -3.33 1.51 -18.89
N ASP A 114 -2.21 2.25 -18.95
CA ASP A 114 -1.44 2.39 -20.19
C ASP A 114 -0.91 1.04 -20.70
N LEU A 115 -0.40 0.21 -19.80
CA LEU A 115 0.09 -1.12 -20.16
C LEU A 115 -1.03 -2.01 -20.68
N TYR A 116 -2.23 -1.93 -20.10
CA TYR A 116 -3.39 -2.64 -20.65
C TYR A 116 -3.78 -2.14 -22.05
N ARG A 117 -3.87 -0.82 -22.25
CA ARG A 117 -4.21 -0.25 -23.57
C ARG A 117 -3.22 -0.65 -24.65
N ARG A 118 -1.95 -0.82 -24.27
CA ARG A 118 -0.87 -1.23 -25.19
C ARG A 118 -0.72 -2.74 -25.33
N PHE A 119 -1.61 -3.52 -24.70
CA PHE A 119 -1.54 -4.98 -24.62
C PHE A 119 -0.17 -5.49 -24.15
N GLU A 120 0.53 -4.72 -23.30
CA GLU A 120 1.80 -5.15 -22.71
C GLU A 120 1.49 -6.13 -21.58
N PRO A 121 1.78 -7.43 -21.75
CA PRO A 121 1.30 -8.44 -20.82
C PRO A 121 2.05 -8.41 -19.49
N GLN A 122 3.22 -7.76 -19.40
CA GLN A 122 4.11 -7.88 -18.25
C GLN A 122 4.52 -6.53 -17.68
N LEU A 123 4.57 -6.48 -16.35
CA LEU A 123 5.12 -5.35 -15.63
C LEU A 123 6.65 -5.46 -15.56
N LYS A 124 7.36 -4.72 -16.42
CA LYS A 124 8.82 -4.73 -16.55
C LYS A 124 9.46 -3.63 -15.68
N PRO A 125 10.72 -3.80 -15.21
CA PRO A 125 11.41 -2.78 -14.41
C PRO A 125 11.42 -1.39 -15.04
N ARG A 126 11.64 -1.31 -16.35
CA ARG A 126 11.61 -0.06 -17.14
C ARG A 126 10.32 0.77 -16.97
N HIS A 127 9.17 0.12 -16.72
CA HIS A 127 7.91 0.83 -16.53
C HIS A 127 7.91 1.60 -15.20
N TRP A 128 8.56 1.05 -14.18
CA TRP A 128 8.74 1.72 -12.90
C TRP A 128 9.79 2.83 -12.98
N GLU A 129 10.91 2.58 -13.67
CA GLU A 129 11.99 3.56 -13.84
C GLU A 129 11.49 4.82 -14.56
N ARG A 130 10.83 4.65 -15.72
CA ARG A 130 10.22 5.77 -16.45
C ARG A 130 9.17 6.52 -15.61
N TYR A 131 8.35 5.80 -14.87
CA TYR A 131 7.36 6.42 -13.98
C TYR A 131 8.01 7.32 -12.93
N LEU A 132 9.15 6.91 -12.36
CA LEU A 132 9.87 7.73 -11.38
C LEU A 132 10.50 8.98 -12.00
N GLU A 133 10.97 8.91 -13.26
CA GLU A 133 11.40 10.08 -14.02
C GLU A 133 10.23 11.06 -14.17
N ASP A 134 9.05 10.56 -14.56
CA ASP A 134 7.82 11.38 -14.67
C ASP A 134 7.36 11.93 -13.31
N CYS A 135 7.62 11.23 -12.20
CA CYS A 135 7.34 11.73 -10.84
C CYS A 135 8.19 12.94 -10.48
N HIS A 136 9.48 12.96 -10.83
CA HIS A 136 10.35 14.12 -10.59
C HIS A 136 9.92 15.36 -11.38
N LEU A 137 9.34 15.17 -12.58
CA LEU A 137 8.76 16.25 -13.36
C LEU A 137 7.47 16.82 -12.71
N ARG A 138 6.63 15.94 -12.14
CA ARG A 138 5.37 16.33 -11.47
C ARG A 138 5.56 16.93 -10.08
N ASP A 139 6.58 16.47 -9.36
CA ASP A 139 6.92 16.92 -8.02
C ASP A 139 8.40 17.31 -7.96
N PRO A 140 8.74 18.57 -8.26
CA PRO A 140 10.11 19.07 -8.18
C PRO A 140 10.72 18.99 -6.76
N ARG A 141 9.90 18.76 -5.72
CA ARG A 141 10.35 18.59 -4.33
C ARG A 141 10.54 17.11 -3.97
N MET A 142 10.28 16.19 -4.91
CA MET A 142 10.54 14.77 -4.72
C MET A 142 12.04 14.56 -4.48
N PRO A 143 12.43 13.96 -3.34
CA PRO A 143 13.84 13.76 -3.03
C PRO A 143 14.48 12.76 -3.98
N ALA A 144 15.76 12.96 -4.29
CA ALA A 144 16.58 11.95 -4.95
C ALA A 144 16.82 10.79 -3.96
N TRP A 145 16.40 9.59 -4.34
CA TRP A 145 16.61 8.38 -3.54
C TRP A 145 17.84 7.60 -4.00
N SER A 146 18.45 6.86 -3.08
CA SER A 146 19.55 5.94 -3.41
C SER A 146 19.09 4.81 -4.33
N ALA A 147 20.02 4.21 -5.10
CA ALA A 147 19.73 3.04 -5.93
C ALA A 147 19.11 1.87 -5.15
N ALA A 148 19.53 1.66 -3.89
CA ALA A 148 18.96 0.67 -2.99
C ALA A 148 17.50 0.96 -2.65
N THR A 149 17.17 2.23 -2.36
CA THR A 149 15.79 2.68 -2.10
C THR A 149 14.92 2.52 -3.33
N LEU A 150 15.41 2.93 -4.51
CA LEU A 150 14.69 2.78 -5.79
C LEU A 150 14.37 1.31 -6.10
N THR A 151 15.35 0.43 -5.90
CA THR A 151 15.18 -1.02 -6.05
C THR A 151 14.14 -1.57 -5.07
N SER A 152 14.21 -1.15 -3.80
CA SER A 152 13.25 -1.56 -2.78
C SER A 152 11.83 -1.10 -3.12
N LEU A 153 11.66 0.15 -3.55
CA LEU A 153 10.35 0.67 -3.96
C LEU A 153 9.76 -0.14 -5.11
N ARG A 154 10.54 -0.41 -6.15
CA ARG A 154 10.08 -1.24 -7.28
C ARG A 154 9.65 -2.64 -6.83
N GLN A 155 10.50 -3.32 -6.06
CA GLN A 155 10.21 -4.67 -5.56
C GLN A 155 8.94 -4.68 -4.71
N ARG A 156 8.75 -3.69 -3.84
CA ARG A 156 7.57 -3.57 -2.98
C ARG A 156 6.32 -3.23 -3.77
N ALA A 157 6.39 -2.30 -4.72
CA ALA A 157 5.27 -1.96 -5.58
C ALA A 157 4.79 -3.20 -6.36
N PHE A 158 5.71 -3.91 -7.03
CA PHE A 158 5.35 -5.09 -7.82
C PHE A 158 4.89 -6.26 -6.93
N GLY A 159 5.50 -6.41 -5.74
CA GLY A 159 5.07 -7.38 -4.74
C GLY A 159 3.64 -7.13 -4.29
N MET A 160 3.30 -5.89 -3.93
CA MET A 160 1.96 -5.51 -3.48
C MET A 160 0.91 -5.65 -4.60
N LEU A 161 1.27 -5.33 -5.85
CA LEU A 161 0.38 -5.58 -6.99
C LEU A 161 0.09 -7.07 -7.18
N ALA A 162 1.09 -7.94 -6.97
CA ALA A 162 0.87 -9.38 -7.01
C ALA A 162 0.05 -9.87 -5.82
N GLU A 163 0.36 -9.41 -4.60
CA GLU A 163 -0.42 -9.73 -3.40
C GLU A 163 -1.89 -9.34 -3.57
N ALA A 164 -2.16 -8.17 -4.17
CA ALA A 164 -3.50 -7.67 -4.44
C ALA A 164 -4.20 -8.34 -5.64
N GLY A 165 -3.49 -9.13 -6.47
CA GLY A 165 -4.08 -9.88 -7.57
C GLY A 165 -3.97 -9.23 -8.96
N TYR A 166 -3.28 -8.10 -9.13
CA TYR A 166 -3.05 -7.48 -10.44
C TYR A 166 -2.04 -8.24 -11.31
N LEU A 167 -1.26 -9.13 -10.71
CA LEU A 167 -0.28 -9.96 -11.40
C LEU A 167 -0.65 -11.43 -11.21
N SER A 168 -0.60 -12.21 -12.29
CA SER A 168 -0.82 -13.65 -12.25
C SER A 168 0.25 -14.37 -11.42
N ASP A 169 -0.10 -15.53 -10.87
CA ASP A 169 0.83 -16.41 -10.16
C ASP A 169 1.75 -17.21 -11.10
N SER A 170 1.48 -17.18 -12.41
CA SER A 170 2.31 -17.82 -13.42
C SER A 170 3.66 -17.15 -13.60
N ARG A 171 4.63 -17.88 -14.17
CA ARG A 171 5.93 -17.34 -14.58
C ARG A 171 6.02 -17.35 -16.11
N PRO A 172 6.27 -16.21 -16.77
CA PRO A 172 6.36 -14.85 -16.21
C PRO A 172 5.00 -14.33 -15.73
N ARG A 173 5.01 -13.49 -14.68
CA ARG A 173 3.79 -12.86 -14.13
C ARG A 173 3.21 -11.90 -15.15
N ARG A 174 1.91 -12.00 -15.38
CA ARG A 174 1.18 -11.17 -16.34
C ARG A 174 0.17 -10.27 -15.65
N LEU A 175 -0.04 -9.08 -16.22
CA LEU A 175 -1.10 -8.19 -15.79
C LEU A 175 -2.46 -8.86 -16.00
N GLN A 176 -3.32 -8.83 -14.99
CA GLN A 176 -4.69 -9.37 -15.04
C GLN A 176 -5.66 -8.43 -14.31
N ALA A 177 -6.89 -8.33 -14.80
CA ALA A 177 -7.88 -7.47 -14.20
C ALA A 177 -8.20 -7.94 -12.78
N LEU A 178 -8.10 -7.05 -11.80
CA LEU A 178 -8.50 -7.35 -10.44
C LEU A 178 -10.03 -7.38 -10.34
N ARG A 179 -10.58 -8.51 -9.87
CA ARG A 179 -11.97 -8.58 -9.43
C ARG A 179 -12.08 -7.98 -8.03
N LEU A 180 -12.72 -6.83 -7.91
CA LEU A 180 -12.96 -6.21 -6.61
C LEU A 180 -14.07 -6.93 -5.85
N GLU A 181 -13.84 -7.13 -4.56
CA GLU A 181 -14.83 -7.74 -3.68
C GLU A 181 -15.94 -6.73 -3.34
N PRO A 182 -17.23 -7.14 -3.37
CA PRO A 182 -18.35 -6.25 -3.14
C PRO A 182 -18.29 -5.51 -1.79
N GLU A 183 -17.80 -6.17 -0.74
CA GLU A 183 -17.68 -5.58 0.60
C GLU A 183 -16.71 -4.40 0.60
N VAL A 184 -15.60 -4.51 -0.14
CA VAL A 184 -14.61 -3.44 -0.26
C VAL A 184 -15.17 -2.28 -1.07
N VAL A 185 -15.86 -2.56 -2.19
CA VAL A 185 -16.50 -1.53 -2.99
C VAL A 185 -17.56 -0.77 -2.19
N ALA A 186 -18.42 -1.49 -1.46
CA ALA A 186 -19.45 -0.90 -0.62
C ALA A 186 -18.84 -0.03 0.48
N CYS A 187 -17.81 -0.54 1.17
CA CYS A 187 -17.10 0.20 2.22
C CYS A 187 -16.46 1.49 1.65
N LEU A 188 -15.71 1.41 0.56
CA LEU A 188 -15.04 2.58 -0.01
C LEU A 188 -16.04 3.65 -0.48
N ARG A 189 -17.16 3.25 -1.12
CA ARG A 189 -18.22 4.21 -1.52
C ARG A 189 -18.89 4.86 -0.33
N ALA A 190 -19.23 4.08 0.69
CA ALA A 190 -19.89 4.60 1.90
C ALA A 190 -19.03 5.64 2.62
N GLN A 191 -17.70 5.53 2.51
CA GLN A 191 -16.74 6.45 3.11
C GLN A 191 -16.28 7.58 2.17
N GLY A 192 -16.85 7.68 0.95
CA GLY A 192 -16.46 8.70 -0.03
C GLY A 192 -15.06 8.53 -0.63
N GLU A 193 -14.51 7.31 -0.59
CA GLU A 193 -13.18 6.97 -1.12
C GLU A 193 -13.22 6.65 -2.63
N ASP A 194 -13.98 7.43 -3.40
CA ASP A 194 -14.19 7.19 -4.83
C ASP A 194 -12.89 7.25 -5.65
N ASP A 195 -11.93 8.09 -5.24
CA ASP A 195 -10.62 8.16 -5.88
C ASP A 195 -9.80 6.88 -5.70
N ILE A 196 -9.83 6.29 -4.49
CA ILE A 196 -9.16 5.01 -4.22
C ILE A 196 -9.86 3.89 -4.95
N LEU A 197 -11.19 3.90 -4.94
CA LEU A 197 -11.98 2.92 -5.69
C LEU A 197 -11.69 3.00 -7.20
N ARG A 198 -11.61 4.21 -7.77
CA ARG A 198 -11.23 4.43 -9.18
C ARG A 198 -9.82 3.91 -9.46
N CYS A 199 -8.86 4.20 -8.59
CA CYS A 199 -7.49 3.71 -8.71
C CYS A 199 -7.45 2.16 -8.73
N MET A 200 -8.27 1.51 -7.90
CA MET A 200 -8.35 0.05 -7.85
C MET A 200 -9.12 -0.55 -9.03
N GLN A 201 -10.14 0.14 -9.53
CA GLN A 201 -10.90 -0.22 -10.73
C GLN A 201 -10.13 0.20 -11.98
N ILE A 202 -9.24 -0.66 -12.48
CA ILE A 202 -8.63 -0.43 -13.80
C ILE A 202 -9.74 -0.45 -14.85
N ARG A 203 -10.17 0.73 -15.29
CA ARG A 203 -11.13 0.87 -16.38
C ARG A 203 -10.38 0.74 -17.69
N LEU A 204 -10.72 -0.31 -18.44
CA LEU A 204 -10.39 -0.42 -19.85
C LEU A 204 -11.46 0.34 -20.64
N THR A 205 -11.46 1.67 -20.50
CA THR A 205 -12.25 2.56 -21.37
C THR A 205 -11.43 2.99 -22.56
#